data_AF-A0A2E5KLQ1-F1
#
_entry.id   AF-A0A2E5KLQ1-F1
#
_cell.length_a   1.000
_cell.length_b   1.000
_cell.length_c   1.000
_cell.angle_alpha   90.00
_cell.angle_beta   90.00
_cell.angle_gamma   90.00
#
_symmetry.space_group_name_H-M   'P 1'
#
loop_
_entity.id
_entity.type
_entity.pdbx_description
1 polymer ?
#
loop_
_entity_poly.entity_id
_entity_poly.type
_entity_poly.pdbx_seq_one_letter_code
_entity_poly.pdbx_strand_id
1 'polypeptide(L)'
;MNQSPQPRPPRGVFRGHENPIRPPEDSELTHVGLGTPCGEYWRRFWFPVAMTQEVTDLPLRIRILGEDLVLFRDGSGRYGLLHMHCSYRNTSLEFGLIEERGISFCYHGWHYDIDGTILATPDDPESGVREHVRHGAYPVIEYKGLVFAYMGPSAEMPQFPVFDTFELPGDDLVPYSISMPCNWLQVAKNTTDPIRVAFFHSRKRDIHFADTWGDVRLIQWFEGEWKMNVAASLRLVDMVWVAIQKIVYPANGSVTYLWEDGTEEKYFTRLGLSKWSVPIDDTHCMVIG
;
A
#
# COMPACT_ATOMS: atom_id res chain seq x y z
N MET A 1 -23.83 -63.89 -7.76
CA MET A 1 -23.06 -62.72 -7.27
C MET A 1 -23.51 -61.52 -8.08
N ASN A 2 -24.24 -60.59 -7.47
CA ASN A 2 -24.73 -59.41 -8.16
C ASN A 2 -23.60 -58.37 -8.16
N GLN A 3 -22.95 -58.16 -9.31
CA GLN A 3 -21.88 -57.17 -9.41
C GLN A 3 -22.51 -55.77 -9.40
N SER A 4 -22.19 -54.97 -8.40
CA SER A 4 -22.56 -53.56 -8.36
C SER A 4 -22.06 -52.85 -9.63
N PRO A 5 -22.87 -51.98 -10.25
CA PRO A 5 -22.49 -51.33 -11.50
C PRO A 5 -21.24 -50.47 -11.31
N GLN A 6 -20.28 -50.63 -12.22
CA GLN A 6 -19.04 -49.85 -12.26
C GLN A 6 -19.36 -48.36 -12.45
N PRO A 7 -18.77 -47.45 -11.63
CA PRO A 7 -18.95 -46.02 -11.81
C PRO A 7 -18.41 -45.56 -13.17
N ARG A 8 -19.17 -44.71 -13.87
CA ARG A 8 -18.75 -44.08 -15.12
C ARG A 8 -18.55 -42.58 -14.89
N PRO A 9 -17.52 -41.96 -15.49
CA PRO A 9 -17.35 -40.53 -15.39
C PRO A 9 -18.55 -39.80 -16.03
N PRO A 10 -18.91 -38.61 -15.51
CA PRO A 10 -19.94 -37.79 -16.13
C PRO A 10 -19.55 -37.44 -17.58
N ARG A 11 -20.55 -37.24 -18.44
CA ARG A 11 -20.34 -36.73 -19.79
C ARG A 11 -20.38 -35.21 -19.77
N GLY A 12 -19.45 -34.56 -20.45
CA GLY A 12 -19.33 -33.11 -20.48
C GLY A 12 -18.07 -32.68 -21.21
N VAL A 13 -17.93 -31.37 -21.41
CA VAL A 13 -16.82 -30.80 -22.19
C VAL A 13 -15.48 -30.91 -21.45
N PHE A 14 -15.47 -30.86 -20.11
CA PHE A 14 -14.31 -31.09 -19.21
C PHE A 14 -12.92 -30.70 -19.77
N ARG A 15 -12.76 -29.45 -20.20
CA ARG A 15 -11.52 -28.93 -20.80
C ARG A 15 -10.50 -28.40 -19.78
N GLY A 16 -10.51 -28.90 -18.55
CA GLY A 16 -9.62 -28.37 -17.50
C GLY A 16 -8.12 -28.54 -17.82
N HIS A 17 -7.76 -29.54 -18.64
CA HIS A 17 -6.40 -29.74 -19.12
C HIS A 17 -6.03 -28.78 -20.27
N GLU A 18 -6.97 -28.55 -21.19
CA GLU A 18 -6.77 -27.72 -22.39
C GLU A 18 -6.85 -26.21 -22.08
N ASN A 19 -7.60 -25.86 -21.04
CA ASN A 19 -7.78 -24.50 -20.57
C ASN A 19 -7.03 -24.32 -19.24
N PRO A 20 -5.76 -23.86 -19.28
CA PRO A 20 -5.01 -23.63 -18.06
C PRO A 20 -5.75 -22.64 -17.15
N ILE A 21 -5.73 -22.93 -15.85
CA ILE A 21 -6.52 -22.21 -14.83
C ILE A 21 -6.13 -20.72 -14.74
N ARG A 22 -4.88 -20.39 -15.02
CA ARG A 22 -4.33 -19.04 -14.85
C ARG A 22 -3.51 -18.63 -16.07
N PRO A 23 -3.79 -17.46 -16.68
CA PRO A 23 -2.87 -16.89 -17.66
C PRO A 23 -1.52 -16.57 -17.01
N PRO A 24 -0.42 -16.47 -17.78
CA PRO A 24 0.85 -15.98 -17.26
C PRO A 24 0.66 -14.58 -16.66
N GLU A 25 1.47 -14.24 -15.67
CA GLU A 25 1.47 -12.89 -15.12
C GLU A 25 2.08 -11.88 -16.10
N ASP A 26 1.75 -10.61 -15.87
CA ASP A 26 2.36 -9.49 -16.56
C ASP A 26 3.44 -8.89 -15.67
N SER A 27 4.69 -9.33 -15.87
CA SER A 27 5.83 -8.95 -15.04
C SER A 27 6.14 -7.45 -15.09
N GLU A 28 5.74 -6.75 -16.16
CA GLU A 28 5.91 -5.29 -16.24
C GLU A 28 5.12 -4.58 -15.13
N LEU A 29 3.95 -5.12 -14.78
CA LEU A 29 3.03 -4.56 -13.79
C LEU A 29 3.12 -5.24 -12.41
N THR A 30 3.51 -6.52 -12.36
CA THR A 30 3.49 -7.30 -11.11
C THR A 30 4.83 -7.28 -10.37
N HIS A 31 5.96 -7.10 -11.05
CA HIS A 31 7.28 -7.11 -10.39
C HIS A 31 7.65 -5.71 -9.92
N VAL A 32 7.92 -5.55 -8.63
CA VAL A 32 8.04 -4.24 -7.95
C VAL A 32 9.43 -3.94 -7.41
N GLY A 33 10.38 -4.85 -7.62
CA GLY A 33 11.77 -4.68 -7.22
C GLY A 33 12.46 -3.49 -7.89
N LEU A 34 13.60 -3.07 -7.31
CA LEU A 34 14.44 -2.02 -7.91
C LEU A 34 14.85 -2.39 -9.34
N GLY A 35 14.73 -1.44 -10.27
CA GLY A 35 15.08 -1.62 -11.68
C GLY A 35 14.00 -2.27 -12.55
N THR A 36 12.86 -2.71 -11.99
CA THR A 36 11.71 -3.15 -12.80
C THR A 36 10.84 -1.95 -13.19
N PRO A 37 10.09 -2.00 -14.32
CA PRO A 37 9.24 -0.89 -14.73
C PRO A 37 8.22 -0.46 -13.65
N CYS A 38 7.49 -1.41 -13.06
CA CYS A 38 6.54 -1.09 -11.98
C CYS A 38 7.24 -0.65 -10.68
N GLY A 39 8.41 -1.22 -10.35
CA GLY A 39 9.19 -0.79 -9.19
C GLY A 39 9.64 0.68 -9.31
N GLU A 40 10.21 1.05 -10.47
CA GLU A 40 10.62 2.42 -10.75
C GLU A 40 9.43 3.39 -10.80
N TYR A 41 8.27 2.94 -11.29
CA TYR A 41 7.03 3.71 -11.24
C TYR A 41 6.60 4.01 -9.81
N TRP A 42 6.51 3.01 -8.93
CA TRP A 42 6.11 3.20 -7.52
C TRP A 42 7.04 4.16 -6.78
N ARG A 43 8.35 4.07 -7.04
CA ARG A 43 9.38 4.91 -6.42
C ARG A 43 9.24 6.40 -6.75
N ARG A 44 8.46 6.79 -7.78
CA ARG A 44 8.18 8.19 -8.10
C ARG A 44 7.16 8.86 -7.18
N PHE A 45 6.56 8.13 -6.25
CA PHE A 45 5.48 8.63 -5.40
C PHE A 45 5.82 8.53 -3.92
N TRP A 46 5.19 9.41 -3.13
CA TRP A 46 5.06 9.23 -1.69
C TRP A 46 3.97 8.20 -1.41
N PHE A 47 4.26 7.21 -0.58
CA PHE A 47 3.27 6.24 -0.13
C PHE A 47 3.54 5.80 1.32
N PRO A 48 2.49 5.43 2.07
CA PRO A 48 2.63 4.98 3.45
C PRO A 48 3.33 3.63 3.52
N VAL A 49 4.26 3.48 4.47
CA VAL A 49 5.06 2.26 4.69
C VAL A 49 4.84 1.63 6.07
N ALA A 50 4.27 2.39 7.01
CA ALA A 50 3.88 1.92 8.34
C ALA A 50 2.88 2.89 8.97
N MET A 51 2.18 2.46 10.02
CA MET A 51 1.48 3.36 10.93
C MET A 51 2.46 3.94 11.95
N THR A 52 2.24 5.20 12.35
CA THR A 52 3.08 5.91 13.34
C THR A 52 3.22 5.12 14.64
N GLN A 53 2.16 4.44 15.08
CA GLN A 53 2.12 3.63 16.30
C GLN A 53 2.97 2.35 16.25
N GLU A 54 3.34 1.87 15.06
CA GLU A 54 4.22 0.71 14.89
C GLU A 54 5.70 1.07 15.13
N VAL A 55 6.05 2.35 15.02
CA VAL A 55 7.41 2.85 15.25
C VAL A 55 7.59 3.19 16.71
N THR A 56 8.11 2.22 17.47
CA THR A 56 8.36 2.36 18.91
C THR A 56 9.77 2.92 19.18
N ASP A 57 10.28 2.69 20.38
CA ASP A 57 11.66 2.89 20.81
C ASP A 57 12.64 1.81 20.30
N LEU A 58 12.17 0.86 19.49
CA LEU A 58 12.98 -0.17 18.84
C LEU A 58 12.94 0.00 17.32
N PRO A 59 14.02 -0.34 16.60
CA PRO A 59 14.00 -0.33 15.14
C PRO A 59 12.97 -1.33 14.60
N LEU A 60 12.10 -0.87 13.70
CA LEU A 60 11.07 -1.67 13.05
C LEU A 60 11.61 -2.19 11.71
N ARG A 61 11.76 -3.51 11.60
CA ARG A 61 12.03 -4.14 10.30
C ARG A 61 10.77 -4.10 9.43
N ILE A 62 10.92 -3.58 8.21
CA ILE A 62 9.86 -3.59 7.19
C ILE A 62 10.37 -4.12 5.86
N ARG A 63 9.46 -4.65 5.04
CA ARG A 63 9.74 -5.02 3.65
C ARG A 63 8.76 -4.31 2.73
N ILE A 64 9.26 -3.53 1.78
CA ILE A 64 8.45 -2.72 0.86
C ILE A 64 9.15 -2.65 -0.51
N LEU A 65 8.40 -2.77 -1.60
CA LEU A 65 8.93 -2.81 -2.98
C LEU A 65 10.09 -3.81 -3.17
N GLY A 66 10.03 -4.95 -2.47
CA GLY A 66 11.06 -5.99 -2.52
C GLY A 66 12.36 -5.70 -1.76
N GLU A 67 12.46 -4.57 -1.05
CA GLU A 67 13.62 -4.21 -0.21
C GLU A 67 13.35 -4.47 1.27
N ASP A 68 14.34 -5.01 1.98
CA ASP A 68 14.33 -5.10 3.45
C ASP A 68 14.97 -3.85 4.05
N LEU A 69 14.21 -3.16 4.90
CA LEU A 69 14.53 -1.86 5.46
C LEU A 69 14.35 -1.84 6.98
N VAL A 70 14.93 -0.84 7.62
CA VAL A 70 14.73 -0.54 9.04
C VAL A 70 14.18 0.87 9.18
N LEU A 71 12.98 0.96 9.74
CA LEU A 71 12.30 2.20 10.09
C LEU A 71 12.49 2.46 11.58
N PHE A 72 12.87 3.67 11.94
CA PHE A 72 13.02 4.06 13.34
C PHE A 72 12.69 5.55 13.54
N ARG A 73 12.49 5.93 14.80
CA ARG A 73 12.41 7.33 15.23
C ARG A 73 13.55 7.58 16.21
N ASP A 74 14.45 8.50 15.87
CA ASP A 74 15.57 8.84 16.74
C ASP A 74 15.14 9.61 18.01
N GLY A 75 16.06 9.80 18.95
CA GLY A 75 15.77 10.52 20.20
C GLY A 75 15.34 11.97 19.99
N SER A 76 15.79 12.59 18.89
CA SER A 76 15.35 13.93 18.46
C SER A 76 13.96 13.97 17.81
N GLY A 77 13.30 12.82 17.63
CA GLY A 77 11.97 12.68 17.06
C GLY A 77 11.92 12.62 15.52
N ARG A 78 13.08 12.51 14.85
CA ARG A 78 13.17 12.39 13.39
C ARG A 78 13.01 10.94 12.97
N TYR A 79 12.34 10.71 11.83
CA TYR A 79 12.18 9.38 11.28
C TYR A 79 13.29 9.06 10.29
N GLY A 80 13.85 7.85 10.38
CA GLY A 80 14.82 7.31 9.44
C GLY A 80 14.34 6.00 8.83
N LEU A 81 14.53 5.85 7.52
CA LEU A 81 14.28 4.61 6.79
C LEU A 81 15.55 4.22 6.05
N LEU A 82 16.24 3.22 6.58
CA LEU A 82 17.56 2.80 6.09
C LEU A 82 17.50 1.41 5.48
N HIS A 83 18.42 1.11 4.58
CA HIS A 83 18.71 -0.27 4.17
C HIS A 83 19.02 -1.12 5.41
N MET A 84 18.41 -2.30 5.50
CA MET A 84 18.51 -3.12 6.72
C MET A 84 19.95 -3.57 7.00
N HIS A 85 20.74 -3.84 5.96
CA HIS A 85 22.09 -4.38 6.12
C HIS A 85 23.14 -3.29 6.16
N CYS A 86 23.79 -3.13 7.31
CA CYS A 86 24.86 -2.18 7.59
C CYS A 86 25.96 -2.18 6.50
N SER A 87 26.30 -1.00 5.98
CA SER A 87 27.32 -0.79 4.94
C SER A 87 28.74 -1.30 5.29
N TYR A 88 29.02 -1.59 6.56
CA TYR A 88 30.32 -2.11 7.00
C TYR A 88 30.47 -3.63 6.83
N ARG A 89 29.58 -4.43 7.44
CA ARG A 89 29.68 -5.91 7.49
C ARG A 89 28.38 -6.62 7.16
N ASN A 90 27.41 -5.93 6.56
CA ASN A 90 26.13 -6.46 6.11
C ASN A 90 25.25 -7.05 7.24
N THR A 91 25.50 -6.65 8.48
CA THR A 91 24.70 -7.03 9.65
C THR A 91 23.38 -6.27 9.70
N SER A 92 22.33 -6.88 10.27
CA SER A 92 21.01 -6.26 10.33
C SER A 92 20.95 -5.12 11.36
N LEU A 93 20.55 -3.92 10.92
CA LEU A 93 20.27 -2.75 11.76
C LEU A 93 18.95 -2.89 12.55
N GLU A 94 18.16 -3.95 12.32
CA GLU A 94 17.00 -4.31 13.16
C GLU A 94 17.39 -4.44 14.64
N PHE A 95 18.63 -4.88 14.90
CA PHE A 95 19.20 -5.01 16.24
C PHE A 95 20.07 -3.81 16.63
N GLY A 96 19.91 -2.68 15.95
CA GLY A 96 20.57 -1.43 16.26
C GLY A 96 20.02 -0.78 17.54
N LEU A 97 20.79 0.16 18.08
CA LEU A 97 20.40 1.00 19.19
C LEU A 97 19.96 2.36 18.64
N ILE A 98 18.76 2.79 19.00
CA ILE A 98 18.30 4.13 18.67
C ILE A 98 19.10 5.12 19.53
N GLU A 99 19.73 6.08 18.86
CA GLU A 99 20.53 7.13 19.47
C GLU A 99 19.74 8.45 19.47
N GLU A 100 20.24 9.46 20.21
CA GLU A 100 19.66 10.81 20.16
C GLU A 100 19.58 11.34 18.71
N ARG A 101 20.61 11.03 17.91
CA ARG A 101 20.72 11.44 16.51
C ARG A 101 21.02 10.24 15.61
N GLY A 102 20.00 9.48 15.25
CA GLY A 102 20.11 8.36 14.32
C GLY A 102 20.09 6.99 14.99
N ILE A 103 20.83 6.04 14.44
CA ILE A 103 20.90 4.64 14.90
C ILE A 103 22.34 4.15 14.87
N SER A 104 22.77 3.48 15.94
CA SER A 104 24.09 2.84 16.02
C SER A 104 23.97 1.32 16.00
N PHE A 105 24.96 0.64 15.42
CA PHE A 105 24.98 -0.81 15.42
C PHE A 105 25.69 -1.37 16.64
N CYS A 106 25.04 -2.32 17.34
CA CYS A 106 25.51 -2.85 18.62
C CYS A 106 26.83 -3.62 18.56
N TYR A 107 27.30 -4.09 17.39
CA TYR A 107 28.50 -4.91 17.31
C TYR A 107 29.81 -4.09 17.22
N HIS A 108 29.86 -3.10 16.33
CA HIS A 108 31.07 -2.28 16.07
C HIS A 108 30.86 -0.78 16.31
N GLY A 109 29.65 -0.37 16.70
CA GLY A 109 29.33 1.02 17.05
C GLY A 109 29.24 1.99 15.87
N TRP A 110 29.16 1.50 14.63
CA TRP A 110 28.92 2.36 13.47
C TRP A 110 27.59 3.09 13.65
N HIS A 111 27.64 4.42 13.53
CA HIS A 111 26.53 5.29 13.81
C HIS A 111 26.08 5.97 12.52
N TYR A 112 24.80 5.86 12.20
CA TYR A 112 24.19 6.42 11.00
C TYR A 112 23.13 7.45 11.38
N ASP A 113 23.11 8.59 10.69
CA ASP A 113 21.99 9.53 10.72
C ASP A 113 20.81 9.02 9.88
N ILE A 114 19.65 9.66 9.98
CA ILE A 114 18.42 9.29 9.26
C ILE A 114 18.55 9.35 7.73
N ASP A 115 19.52 10.11 7.22
CA ASP A 115 19.81 10.28 5.80
C ASP A 115 20.91 9.33 5.28
N GLY A 116 21.37 8.41 6.13
CA GLY A 116 22.43 7.47 5.81
C GLY A 116 23.85 8.04 5.96
N THR A 117 24.00 9.28 6.42
CA THR A 117 25.32 9.85 6.77
C THR A 117 25.95 9.03 7.90
N ILE A 118 27.18 8.58 7.70
CA ILE A 118 27.95 7.89 8.74
C ILE A 118 28.50 8.95 9.70
N LEU A 119 28.02 8.95 10.93
CA LEU A 119 28.40 9.89 11.98
C LEU A 119 29.66 9.44 12.73
N ALA A 120 29.85 8.14 12.92
CA ALA A 120 31.00 7.58 13.60
C ALA A 120 31.36 6.18 13.10
N THR A 121 32.66 5.90 13.04
CA THR A 121 33.27 4.58 12.74
C THR A 121 34.26 4.22 13.87
N PRO A 122 33.79 3.82 15.07
CA PRO A 122 34.65 3.71 16.25
C PRO A 122 35.80 2.70 16.11
N ASP A 123 35.62 1.64 15.34
CA ASP A 123 36.62 0.62 15.06
C ASP A 123 37.59 1.00 13.93
N ASP A 124 37.29 2.06 13.17
CA ASP A 124 38.13 2.55 12.07
C ASP A 124 38.00 4.08 11.87
N PRO A 125 38.47 4.89 12.84
CA PRO A 125 38.21 6.34 12.87
C PRO A 125 39.03 7.15 11.84
N GLU A 126 40.14 6.60 11.33
CA GLU A 126 41.06 7.31 10.43
C GLU A 126 40.90 6.90 8.95
N SER A 127 40.03 5.94 8.63
CA SER A 127 39.87 5.41 7.27
C SER A 127 39.36 6.39 6.21
N GLY A 128 38.77 7.51 6.64
CA GLY A 128 38.10 8.44 5.74
C GLY A 128 36.76 7.90 5.19
N VAL A 129 36.26 6.77 5.70
CA VAL A 129 35.05 6.12 5.15
C VAL A 129 33.81 7.01 5.31
N ARG A 130 33.68 7.72 6.42
CA ARG A 130 32.54 8.62 6.67
C ARG A 130 32.46 9.77 5.67
N GLU A 131 33.56 10.15 5.04
CA GLU A 131 33.62 11.21 4.02
C GLU A 131 33.14 10.72 2.65
N HIS A 132 33.29 9.43 2.36
CA HIS A 132 33.10 8.87 1.00
C HIS A 132 31.95 7.88 0.87
N VAL A 133 31.50 7.27 1.97
CA VAL A 133 30.42 6.28 1.97
C VAL A 133 29.16 6.89 2.59
N ARG A 134 28.01 6.57 1.99
CA ARG A 134 26.69 6.84 2.54
C ARG A 134 25.93 5.53 2.60
N HIS A 135 25.27 5.30 3.72
CA HIS A 135 24.37 4.16 3.87
C HIS A 135 23.09 4.41 3.07
N GLY A 136 22.47 3.35 2.56
CA GLY A 136 21.22 3.48 1.81
C GLY A 136 20.11 4.02 2.71
N ALA A 137 19.46 5.10 2.31
CA ALA A 137 18.44 5.80 3.07
C ALA A 137 17.35 6.37 2.17
N TYR A 138 16.14 6.48 2.69
CA TYR A 138 15.01 7.09 2.03
C TYR A 138 14.38 8.18 2.92
N PRO A 139 13.99 9.34 2.36
CA PRO A 139 13.32 10.38 3.11
C PRO A 139 11.95 9.91 3.61
N VAL A 140 11.60 10.31 4.84
CA VAL A 140 10.39 9.91 5.55
C VAL A 140 9.63 11.13 6.06
N ILE A 141 8.30 11.07 5.98
CA ILE A 141 7.39 12.06 6.57
C ILE A 141 6.35 11.32 7.41
N GLU A 142 6.19 11.72 8.67
CA GLU A 142 5.03 11.34 9.47
C GLU A 142 3.88 12.32 9.19
N TYR A 143 2.69 11.80 8.89
CA TYR A 143 1.51 12.62 8.68
C TYR A 143 0.25 11.84 9.05
N LYS A 144 -0.53 12.39 9.99
CA LYS A 144 -1.85 11.89 10.41
C LYS A 144 -1.84 10.40 10.84
N GLY A 145 -0.80 9.98 11.56
CA GLY A 145 -0.73 8.61 12.09
C GLY A 145 -0.19 7.59 11.10
N LEU A 146 0.29 8.03 9.94
CA LEU A 146 0.97 7.22 8.93
C LEU A 146 2.39 7.74 8.70
N VAL A 147 3.29 6.81 8.39
CA VAL A 147 4.68 7.09 8.01
C VAL A 147 4.81 6.87 6.51
N PHE A 148 5.13 7.94 5.78
CA PHE A 148 5.30 7.94 4.33
C PHE A 148 6.78 7.93 3.95
N ALA A 149 7.12 7.21 2.89
CA ALA A 149 8.46 7.22 2.30
C ALA A 149 8.40 7.62 0.82
N TYR A 150 9.48 8.23 0.35
CA TYR A 150 9.76 8.38 -1.07
C TYR A 150 11.04 7.59 -1.40
N MET A 151 10.91 6.62 -2.30
CA MET A 151 11.97 5.64 -2.57
C MET A 151 12.63 5.80 -3.95
N GLY A 152 12.42 6.95 -4.59
CA GLY A 152 12.93 7.26 -5.92
C GLY A 152 14.12 8.22 -5.92
N PRO A 153 14.54 8.67 -7.12
CA PRO A 153 15.64 9.62 -7.26
C PRO A 153 15.36 10.94 -6.53
N SER A 154 16.27 11.34 -5.64
CA SER A 154 16.11 12.55 -4.80
C SER A 154 15.88 13.83 -5.62
N ALA A 155 16.52 13.95 -6.79
CA ALA A 155 16.37 15.11 -7.68
C ALA A 155 14.98 15.25 -8.32
N GLU A 156 14.19 14.17 -8.33
CA GLU A 156 12.85 14.12 -8.92
C GLU A 156 11.75 13.96 -7.86
N MET A 157 12.09 14.12 -6.58
CA MET A 157 11.16 13.96 -5.47
C MET A 157 10.02 14.99 -5.57
N PRO A 158 8.76 14.54 -5.70
CA PRO A 158 7.63 15.44 -5.76
C PRO A 158 7.33 16.03 -4.38
N GLN A 159 6.57 17.11 -4.37
CA GLN A 159 5.99 17.63 -3.14
C GLN A 159 5.11 16.55 -2.49
N PHE A 160 5.14 16.47 -1.16
CA PHE A 160 4.27 15.58 -0.39
C PHE A 160 2.78 15.91 -0.66
N PRO A 161 1.96 14.92 -1.07
CA PRO A 161 0.56 15.18 -1.40
C PRO A 161 -0.29 15.27 -0.13
N VAL A 162 -0.97 16.41 0.05
CA VAL A 162 -1.99 16.60 1.09
C VAL A 162 -3.37 16.52 0.45
N PHE A 163 -4.13 15.48 0.78
CA PHE A 163 -5.50 15.32 0.30
C PHE A 163 -6.50 16.10 1.16
N ASP A 164 -7.54 16.62 0.52
CA ASP A 164 -8.68 17.28 1.18
C ASP A 164 -9.29 16.40 2.28
N THR A 165 -9.32 15.09 2.08
CA THR A 165 -9.82 14.09 3.03
C THR A 165 -9.07 14.05 4.36
N PHE A 166 -7.85 14.60 4.44
CA PHE A 166 -7.08 14.65 5.68
C PHE A 166 -7.44 15.82 6.59
N GLU A 167 -8.16 16.81 6.06
CA GLU A 167 -8.39 18.11 6.71
C GLU A 167 -9.87 18.46 6.83
N LEU A 168 -10.77 17.51 6.55
CA LEU A 168 -12.22 17.72 6.66
C LEU A 168 -12.61 18.01 8.12
N PRO A 169 -13.24 19.16 8.42
CA PRO A 169 -13.65 19.51 9.78
C PRO A 169 -14.67 18.52 10.36
N GLY A 170 -14.42 18.06 11.59
CA GLY A 170 -15.31 17.15 12.31
C GLY A 170 -15.17 15.67 11.94
N ASP A 171 -14.10 15.31 11.21
CA ASP A 171 -13.69 13.92 10.98
C ASP A 171 -12.48 13.58 11.87
N ASP A 172 -12.54 12.41 12.50
CA ASP A 172 -11.42 11.79 13.21
C ASP A 172 -10.79 10.72 12.31
N LEU A 173 -9.52 10.90 11.95
CA LEU A 173 -8.80 9.93 11.14
C LEU A 173 -8.26 8.80 12.02
N VAL A 174 -8.55 7.57 11.64
CA VAL A 174 -8.08 6.36 12.32
C VAL A 174 -7.22 5.55 11.35
N PRO A 175 -5.89 5.53 11.53
CA PRO A 175 -5.01 4.78 10.64
C PRO A 175 -5.22 3.27 10.84
N TYR A 176 -5.07 2.51 9.76
CA TYR A 176 -5.13 1.06 9.78
C TYR A 176 -4.17 0.45 8.75
N SER A 177 -3.80 -0.81 8.99
CA SER A 177 -2.95 -1.59 8.09
C SER A 177 -3.39 -3.05 8.06
N ILE A 178 -3.42 -3.65 6.87
CA ILE A 178 -3.78 -5.04 6.63
C ILE A 178 -2.84 -5.64 5.59
N SER A 179 -2.06 -6.64 5.98
CA SER A 179 -1.25 -7.43 5.05
C SER A 179 -2.09 -8.42 4.27
N MET A 180 -1.85 -8.50 2.96
CA MET A 180 -2.57 -9.37 2.03
C MET A 180 -1.58 -10.28 1.29
N PRO A 181 -1.81 -11.61 1.26
CA PRO A 181 -0.96 -12.58 0.56
C PRO A 181 -1.28 -12.62 -0.94
N CYS A 182 -1.27 -11.46 -1.59
CA CYS A 182 -1.51 -11.33 -3.01
C CYS A 182 -0.79 -10.11 -3.61
N ASN A 183 -0.58 -10.12 -4.93
CA ASN A 183 0.04 -9.00 -5.62
C ASN A 183 -0.82 -7.73 -5.49
N TRP A 184 -0.17 -6.57 -5.34
CA TRP A 184 -0.81 -5.27 -5.15
C TRP A 184 -1.89 -4.96 -6.19
N LEU A 185 -1.67 -5.37 -7.45
CA LEU A 185 -2.55 -5.09 -8.58
C LEU A 185 -3.92 -5.73 -8.40
N GLN A 186 -4.01 -6.88 -7.71
CA GLN A 186 -5.28 -7.55 -7.43
C GLN A 186 -6.14 -6.70 -6.48
N VAL A 187 -5.54 -6.08 -5.47
CA VAL A 187 -6.23 -5.22 -4.51
C VAL A 187 -6.52 -3.84 -5.09
N ALA A 188 -5.60 -3.30 -5.90
CA ALA A 188 -5.81 -2.06 -6.62
C ALA A 188 -7.00 -2.19 -7.60
N LYS A 189 -7.01 -3.24 -8.45
CA LYS A 189 -8.13 -3.54 -9.37
C LYS A 189 -9.42 -3.84 -8.63
N ASN A 190 -9.34 -4.55 -7.49
CA ASN A 190 -10.51 -4.73 -6.64
C ASN A 190 -11.11 -3.37 -6.38
N THR A 191 -10.32 -2.42 -5.89
CA THR A 191 -10.78 -1.08 -5.53
C THR A 191 -11.49 -0.37 -6.69
N THR A 192 -11.02 -0.51 -7.92
CA THR A 192 -11.55 0.18 -9.12
C THR A 192 -12.82 -0.45 -9.73
N ASP A 193 -13.26 -1.61 -9.26
CA ASP A 193 -14.41 -2.35 -9.83
C ASP A 193 -15.68 -2.21 -8.97
N PRO A 194 -16.55 -1.21 -9.19
CA PRO A 194 -17.74 -1.03 -8.37
C PRO A 194 -18.79 -2.13 -8.53
N ILE A 195 -18.72 -2.98 -9.58
CA ILE A 195 -19.68 -4.09 -9.77
C ILE A 195 -19.58 -5.10 -8.63
N ARG A 196 -18.36 -5.33 -8.10
CA ARG A 196 -18.12 -6.24 -6.99
C ARG A 196 -19.00 -5.95 -5.78
N VAL A 197 -19.36 -4.68 -5.56
CA VAL A 197 -20.11 -4.24 -4.39
C VAL A 197 -21.50 -4.88 -4.39
N ALA A 198 -22.22 -4.80 -5.52
CA ALA A 198 -23.55 -5.37 -5.64
C ALA A 198 -23.59 -6.89 -5.44
N PHE A 199 -22.57 -7.62 -5.91
CA PHE A 199 -22.55 -9.07 -5.81
C PHE A 199 -21.96 -9.58 -4.49
N PHE A 200 -20.74 -9.16 -4.16
CA PHE A 200 -20.01 -9.72 -3.01
C PHE A 200 -20.49 -9.17 -1.67
N HIS A 201 -20.92 -7.91 -1.61
CA HIS A 201 -21.37 -7.25 -0.37
C HIS A 201 -22.90 -7.24 -0.20
N SER A 202 -23.65 -7.86 -1.13
CA SER A 202 -25.13 -7.94 -1.04
C SER A 202 -25.73 -9.18 -1.69
N ARG A 203 -25.69 -9.35 -3.02
CA ARG A 203 -26.53 -10.39 -3.69
C ARG A 203 -26.10 -11.85 -3.44
N LYS A 204 -24.82 -12.09 -3.14
CA LYS A 204 -24.25 -13.45 -2.99
C LYS A 204 -23.88 -13.79 -1.54
N ARG A 205 -23.93 -12.83 -0.63
CA ARG A 205 -23.60 -12.95 0.80
C ARG A 205 -24.64 -12.20 1.61
N ASP A 206 -24.44 -12.10 2.92
CA ASP A 206 -25.21 -11.18 3.73
C ASP A 206 -24.95 -9.73 3.32
N ILE A 207 -25.92 -8.88 3.62
CA ILE A 207 -25.83 -7.45 3.35
C ILE A 207 -24.79 -6.85 4.29
N HIS A 208 -23.62 -6.53 3.75
CA HIS A 208 -22.57 -5.85 4.51
C HIS A 208 -22.84 -4.35 4.61
N PHE A 209 -23.53 -3.79 3.60
CA PHE A 209 -23.69 -2.36 3.36
C PHE A 209 -25.15 -1.90 3.36
N ALA A 210 -25.49 -0.67 2.95
CA ALA A 210 -26.91 -0.31 2.77
C ALA A 210 -27.57 -1.14 1.65
N ASP A 211 -28.86 -1.47 1.79
CA ASP A 211 -29.57 -2.40 0.89
C ASP A 211 -29.46 -2.02 -0.60
N THR A 212 -29.52 -0.72 -0.91
CA THR A 212 -29.44 -0.19 -2.28
C THR A 212 -28.06 -0.37 -2.94
N TRP A 213 -27.03 -0.80 -2.19
CA TRP A 213 -25.77 -1.25 -2.78
C TRP A 213 -25.90 -2.58 -3.51
N GLY A 214 -26.97 -3.35 -3.28
CA GLY A 214 -27.27 -4.57 -3.99
C GLY A 214 -27.70 -4.37 -5.44
N ASP A 215 -27.98 -3.14 -5.88
CA ASP A 215 -28.36 -2.86 -7.26
C ASP A 215 -27.16 -2.62 -8.17
N VAL A 216 -27.24 -3.16 -9.39
CA VAL A 216 -26.20 -2.98 -10.40
C VAL A 216 -26.32 -1.58 -10.98
N ARG A 217 -25.21 -0.85 -10.91
CA ARG A 217 -25.12 0.56 -11.31
C ARG A 217 -24.65 0.69 -12.75
N LEU A 218 -25.04 1.79 -13.39
CA LEU A 218 -24.36 2.26 -14.60
C LEU A 218 -23.01 2.85 -14.19
N ILE A 219 -21.93 2.38 -14.80
CA ILE A 219 -20.56 2.75 -14.42
C ILE A 219 -19.90 3.49 -15.57
N GLN A 220 -19.24 4.60 -15.24
CA GLN A 220 -18.44 5.39 -16.17
C GLN A 220 -17.09 5.70 -15.54
N TRP A 221 -16.04 5.62 -16.36
CA TRP A 221 -14.68 5.94 -15.98
C TRP A 221 -14.27 7.25 -16.62
N PHE A 222 -13.63 8.10 -15.83
CA PHE A 222 -13.11 9.40 -16.26
C PHE A 222 -11.62 9.44 -15.92
N GLU A 223 -10.80 9.38 -16.95
CA GLU A 223 -9.36 9.48 -16.84
C GLU A 223 -8.94 10.95 -16.63
N GLY A 224 -7.94 11.14 -15.79
CA GLY A 224 -7.26 12.40 -15.56
C GLY A 224 -5.77 12.17 -15.39
N GLU A 225 -5.00 13.25 -15.41
CA GLU A 225 -3.53 13.20 -15.44
C GLU A 225 -2.91 12.41 -14.27
N TRP A 226 -3.43 12.60 -13.05
CA TRP A 226 -2.90 12.00 -11.82
C TRP A 226 -3.92 11.11 -11.09
N LYS A 227 -5.09 10.89 -11.70
CA LYS A 227 -6.21 10.19 -11.09
C LYS A 227 -7.15 9.59 -12.11
N MET A 228 -7.93 8.62 -11.67
CA MET A 228 -9.13 8.14 -12.35
C MET A 228 -10.34 8.34 -11.43
N ASN A 229 -11.45 8.81 -11.98
CA ASN A 229 -12.73 8.82 -11.27
C ASN A 229 -13.63 7.73 -11.84
N VAL A 230 -14.32 7.02 -10.95
CA VAL A 230 -15.31 6.01 -11.31
C VAL A 230 -16.65 6.48 -10.77
N ALA A 231 -17.56 6.86 -11.67
CA ALA A 231 -18.92 7.22 -11.31
C ALA A 231 -19.82 6.00 -11.45
N ALA A 232 -20.53 5.67 -10.39
CA ALA A 232 -21.52 4.59 -10.36
C ALA A 232 -22.89 5.19 -10.03
N SER A 233 -23.79 5.23 -11.02
CA SER A 233 -25.10 5.85 -10.90
C SER A 233 -26.24 4.82 -10.82
N LEU A 234 -27.22 5.08 -9.97
CA LEU A 234 -28.43 4.30 -9.80
C LEU A 234 -29.65 5.23 -9.91
N ARG A 235 -30.62 4.87 -10.76
CA ARG A 235 -31.92 5.55 -10.80
C ARG A 235 -32.81 4.98 -9.70
N LEU A 236 -33.20 5.84 -8.77
CA LEU A 236 -34.27 5.60 -7.81
C LEU A 236 -35.58 6.17 -8.38
N VAL A 237 -36.69 6.05 -7.64
CA VAL A 237 -38.03 6.49 -8.10
C VAL A 237 -37.98 7.95 -8.61
N ASP A 238 -37.67 8.88 -7.70
CA ASP A 238 -37.67 10.32 -7.98
C ASP A 238 -36.26 10.93 -7.98
N MET A 239 -35.22 10.14 -7.73
CA MET A 239 -33.84 10.61 -7.59
C MET A 239 -32.85 9.80 -8.43
N VAL A 240 -31.68 10.38 -8.68
CA VAL A 240 -30.52 9.65 -9.19
C VAL A 240 -29.43 9.73 -8.14
N TRP A 241 -29.01 8.58 -7.66
CA TRP A 241 -27.88 8.50 -6.74
C TRP A 241 -26.61 8.25 -7.52
N VAL A 242 -25.63 9.14 -7.36
CA VAL A 242 -24.31 9.04 -7.99
C VAL A 242 -23.25 8.88 -6.92
N ALA A 243 -22.55 7.74 -6.95
CA ALA A 243 -21.38 7.50 -6.12
C ALA A 243 -20.11 7.70 -6.96
N ILE A 244 -19.20 8.57 -6.53
CA ILE A 244 -17.94 8.84 -7.23
C ILE A 244 -16.78 8.35 -6.37
N GLN A 245 -16.06 7.36 -6.89
CA GLN A 245 -14.80 6.91 -6.32
C GLN A 245 -13.64 7.57 -7.06
N LYS A 246 -12.65 8.04 -6.31
CA LYS A 246 -11.40 8.59 -6.86
C LYS A 246 -10.28 7.58 -6.64
N ILE A 247 -9.46 7.37 -7.66
CA ILE A 247 -8.23 6.58 -7.58
C ILE A 247 -7.11 7.51 -7.96
N VAL A 248 -6.25 7.86 -7.00
CA VAL A 248 -5.05 8.65 -7.22
C VAL A 248 -3.86 7.70 -7.41
N TYR A 249 -3.04 7.96 -8.41
CA TYR A 249 -1.90 7.11 -8.71
C TYR A 249 -0.85 7.15 -7.58
N PRO A 250 -0.12 6.04 -7.32
CA PRO A 250 -0.16 4.78 -8.07
C PRO A 250 -1.30 3.83 -7.68
N ALA A 251 -1.76 3.85 -6.42
CA ALA A 251 -2.84 2.97 -5.96
C ALA A 251 -3.58 3.49 -4.70
N ASN A 252 -3.71 4.82 -4.55
CA ASN A 252 -4.57 5.41 -3.53
C ASN A 252 -6.03 5.36 -4.01
N GLY A 253 -6.89 4.67 -3.29
CA GLY A 253 -8.32 4.57 -3.57
C GLY A 253 -9.15 5.22 -2.48
N SER A 254 -10.02 6.13 -2.88
CA SER A 254 -11.02 6.78 -2.05
C SER A 254 -12.35 6.02 -2.19
N VAL A 255 -12.77 5.30 -1.16
CA VAL A 255 -14.05 4.57 -1.13
C VAL A 255 -15.16 5.48 -0.63
N THR A 256 -16.26 5.54 -1.38
CA THR A 256 -17.46 6.31 -1.01
C THR A 256 -18.05 5.82 0.31
N TYR A 257 -18.79 6.68 1.00
CA TYR A 257 -19.49 6.30 2.23
C TYR A 257 -20.41 5.09 1.99
N LEU A 258 -20.15 4.00 2.72
CA LEU A 258 -20.76 2.70 2.45
C LEU A 258 -22.19 2.60 2.99
N TRP A 259 -22.56 3.40 3.99
CA TRP A 259 -23.89 3.39 4.62
C TRP A 259 -24.87 4.43 4.04
N GLU A 260 -24.48 5.10 2.95
CA GLU A 260 -25.43 5.89 2.18
C GLU A 260 -26.34 4.97 1.38
N ASP A 261 -27.64 5.28 1.34
CA ASP A 261 -28.62 4.51 0.57
C ASP A 261 -29.23 5.30 -0.61
N GLY A 262 -28.94 6.61 -0.69
CA GLY A 262 -29.38 7.48 -1.77
C GLY A 262 -30.86 7.90 -1.68
N THR A 263 -31.55 7.61 -0.57
CA THR A 263 -32.98 7.89 -0.39
C THR A 263 -33.29 9.34 0.03
N GLU A 264 -32.27 10.14 0.31
CA GLU A 264 -32.39 11.54 0.67
C GLU A 264 -31.49 12.43 -0.21
N GLU A 265 -31.94 13.65 -0.50
CA GLU A 265 -31.11 14.64 -1.19
C GLU A 265 -29.96 15.10 -0.28
N LYS A 266 -28.73 14.93 -0.77
CA LYS A 266 -27.52 15.33 -0.06
C LYS A 266 -26.52 15.94 -1.03
N TYR A 267 -25.86 17.01 -0.57
CA TYR A 267 -24.74 17.61 -1.27
C TYR A 267 -23.44 16.99 -0.75
N PHE A 268 -22.76 16.23 -1.63
CA PHE A 268 -21.41 15.66 -1.45
C PHE A 268 -21.09 15.10 -0.04
N THR A 269 -21.39 13.82 0.16
CA THR A 269 -21.07 13.10 1.42
C THR A 269 -19.56 12.84 1.57
N ARG A 270 -19.17 12.70 2.85
CA ARG A 270 -17.83 12.36 3.34
C ARG A 270 -17.31 11.04 2.75
N LEU A 271 -15.99 10.95 2.63
CA LEU A 271 -15.33 9.72 2.21
C LEU A 271 -15.48 8.65 3.31
N GLY A 272 -15.71 7.39 2.93
CA GLY A 272 -15.78 6.29 3.90
C GLY A 272 -14.40 5.77 4.31
N LEU A 273 -13.46 5.74 3.37
CA LEU A 273 -12.12 5.18 3.59
C LEU A 273 -11.15 5.68 2.51
N SER A 274 -9.97 6.14 2.92
CA SER A 274 -8.80 6.26 2.04
C SER A 274 -7.92 5.04 2.23
N LYS A 275 -7.32 4.54 1.15
CA LYS A 275 -6.41 3.39 1.24
C LYS A 275 -5.40 3.35 0.12
N TRP A 276 -4.19 2.92 0.42
CA TRP A 276 -3.19 2.52 -0.56
C TRP A 276 -3.10 1.00 -0.62
N SER A 277 -2.91 0.45 -1.81
CA SER A 277 -2.51 -0.95 -2.01
C SER A 277 -1.01 -0.98 -2.29
N VAL A 278 -0.18 -0.93 -1.23
CA VAL A 278 1.27 -0.77 -1.33
C VAL A 278 1.93 -2.13 -1.53
N PRO A 279 2.79 -2.33 -2.53
CA PRO A 279 3.49 -3.60 -2.72
C PRO A 279 4.54 -3.83 -1.63
N ILE A 280 4.49 -5.01 -1.01
CA ILE A 280 5.56 -5.51 -0.14
C ILE A 280 6.62 -6.19 -1.03
N ASP A 281 6.16 -7.06 -1.93
CA ASP A 281 6.94 -7.75 -2.95
C ASP A 281 6.02 -8.14 -4.13
N ASP A 282 6.52 -8.96 -5.06
CA ASP A 282 5.78 -9.36 -6.27
C ASP A 282 4.52 -10.20 -5.97
N THR A 283 4.39 -10.70 -4.74
CA THR A 283 3.34 -11.64 -4.33
C THR A 283 2.55 -11.20 -3.08
N HIS A 284 2.99 -10.15 -2.38
CA HIS A 284 2.36 -9.62 -1.18
C HIS A 284 2.16 -8.12 -1.27
N CYS A 285 1.10 -7.61 -0.65
CA CYS A 285 0.88 -6.18 -0.52
C CYS A 285 0.30 -5.85 0.85
N MET A 286 0.33 -4.57 1.19
CA MET A 286 -0.28 -3.98 2.36
C MET A 286 -1.39 -3.04 1.94
N VAL A 287 -2.56 -3.16 2.56
CA VAL A 287 -3.61 -2.16 2.50
C VAL A 287 -3.46 -1.27 3.72
N ILE A 288 -3.15 0.00 3.50
CA ILE A 288 -2.87 0.96 4.57
C ILE A 288 -3.55 2.30 4.27
N GLY A 289 -4.07 2.99 5.27
CA GLY A 289 -4.73 4.28 5.11
C GLY A 289 -5.20 4.89 6.41
#